data_AF-A0A8R1HMK4-F1
#
_entry.id   AF-A0A8R1HMK4-F1
#
_cell.length_a   1.000
_cell.length_b   1.000
_cell.length_c   1.000
_cell.angle_alpha   90.00
_cell.angle_beta   90.00
_cell.angle_gamma   90.00
#
_symmetry.space_group_name_H-M   'P 1'
#
loop_
_entity.id
_entity.type
_entity.pdbx_description
1 polymer ?
#
loop_
_entity_poly.entity_id
_entity_poly.type
_entity_poly.pdbx_seq_one_letter_code
_entity_poly.pdbx_strand_id
1 'polypeptide(L)'
;MAAFSIYALVYNYVDIITMPLVLIEKQMYAVVNHGVLRYSDSVGFVFTCIFGSSFGLCISLLSTQFFYRYLAVCRPNILNHLEGRRILLIFVPAACVSIIWFLMCWFGLSMTDEKIEILKKPFLDNFAEESIIPFVGALYWTVDSNGVRRWNTSDCLASVGLALLMFLCSSTIVFCAVNTYKKMHETGNSMSERTKELNKQLFITLSLQTLLPFTLMYCPVGCLFLLPFFEVNIRFLANFAAASTAIYPAVEPLIAMFCIKTFRRALICHRKMFKTTNTIASTANSQSGKVRSNAV
;
A
#
# COMPACT_ATOMS: atom_id res chain seq x y z
N MET A 1 -11.32 6.82 -4.71
CA MET A 1 -11.98 6.12 -3.59
C MET A 1 -12.40 4.70 -3.97
N ALA A 2 -13.43 4.48 -4.82
CA ALA A 2 -13.85 3.11 -5.17
C ALA A 2 -12.72 2.21 -5.71
N ALA A 3 -11.91 2.70 -6.64
CA ALA A 3 -10.76 1.96 -7.16
C ALA A 3 -9.74 1.57 -6.07
N PHE A 4 -9.55 2.43 -5.06
CA PHE A 4 -8.65 2.17 -3.94
C PHE A 4 -9.21 1.11 -2.99
N SER A 5 -10.52 1.12 -2.76
CA SER A 5 -11.20 0.09 -1.96
C SER A 5 -11.16 -1.29 -2.64
N ILE A 6 -11.36 -1.34 -3.97
CA ILE A 6 -11.22 -2.58 -4.75
C ILE A 6 -9.78 -3.08 -4.66
N TYR A 7 -8.80 -2.19 -4.86
CA TYR A 7 -7.39 -2.51 -4.67
C TYR A 7 -7.12 -3.08 -3.27
N ALA A 8 -7.58 -2.42 -2.20
CA ALA A 8 -7.33 -2.85 -0.83
C ALA A 8 -7.92 -4.24 -0.54
N LEU A 9 -9.11 -4.55 -1.09
CA LEU A 9 -9.69 -5.89 -0.98
C LEU A 9 -8.81 -6.93 -1.66
N VAL A 10 -8.41 -6.69 -2.91
CA VAL A 10 -7.55 -7.61 -3.67
C VAL A 10 -6.20 -7.79 -2.97
N TYR A 11 -5.58 -6.69 -2.51
CA TYR A 11 -4.32 -6.72 -1.76
C TYR A 11 -4.41 -7.59 -0.52
N ASN A 12 -5.48 -7.49 0.27
CA ASN A 12 -5.64 -8.33 1.48
C ASN A 12 -5.67 -9.84 1.14
N TYR A 13 -6.33 -10.24 0.06
CA TYR A 13 -6.31 -11.64 -0.36
C TYR A 13 -4.92 -12.08 -0.80
N VAL A 14 -4.21 -11.25 -1.57
CA VAL A 14 -2.84 -11.53 -2.00
C VAL A 14 -1.89 -11.62 -0.79
N ASP A 15 -2.02 -10.72 0.17
CA ASP A 15 -1.24 -10.69 1.41
C ASP A 15 -1.47 -11.96 2.25
N ILE A 16 -2.73 -12.36 2.46
CA ILE A 16 -3.08 -13.59 3.19
C ILE A 16 -2.57 -14.84 2.47
N ILE A 17 -2.67 -14.90 1.15
CA ILE A 17 -2.22 -16.07 0.38
C ILE A 17 -0.69 -16.19 0.41
N THR A 18 0.01 -15.05 0.36
CA THR A 18 1.46 -14.99 0.27
C THR A 18 2.14 -15.06 1.64
N MET A 19 1.49 -14.57 2.71
CA MET A 19 2.07 -14.30 4.03
C MET A 19 3.54 -13.86 3.93
N PRO A 20 3.78 -12.69 3.33
CA PRO A 20 5.09 -12.30 2.87
C PRO A 20 6.04 -12.08 4.05
N LEU A 21 7.22 -12.70 3.98
CA LEU A 21 8.32 -12.47 4.92
C LEU A 21 9.46 -11.77 4.20
N VAL A 22 10.06 -10.77 4.85
CA VAL A 22 11.21 -10.07 4.29
C VAL A 22 12.47 -10.56 4.99
N LEU A 23 13.45 -10.96 4.19
CA LEU A 23 14.79 -11.31 4.63
C LEU A 23 15.81 -10.37 4.02
N ILE A 24 16.80 -10.03 4.83
CA ILE A 24 18.02 -9.37 4.36
C ILE A 24 19.17 -10.23 4.83
N GLU A 25 20.00 -10.65 3.89
CA GLU A 25 21.21 -11.41 4.16
C GLU A 25 22.34 -10.84 3.30
N LYS A 26 23.30 -10.18 3.96
CA LYS A 26 24.46 -9.54 3.30
C LYS A 26 24.01 -8.52 2.24
N GLN A 27 24.37 -8.75 0.97
CA GLN A 27 24.04 -7.92 -0.19
C GLN A 27 22.74 -8.34 -0.89
N MET A 28 21.93 -9.18 -0.23
CA MET A 28 20.69 -9.71 -0.75
C MET A 28 19.49 -9.25 0.09
N TYR A 29 18.38 -8.91 -0.58
CA TYR A 29 17.06 -8.90 0.04
C TYR A 29 16.14 -9.90 -0.66
N ALA A 30 15.21 -10.48 0.10
CA ALA A 30 14.22 -11.41 -0.42
C ALA A 30 12.86 -11.17 0.23
N VAL A 31 11.82 -11.22 -0.58
CA VAL A 31 10.42 -11.32 -0.15
C VAL A 31 9.98 -12.75 -0.41
N VAL A 32 9.63 -13.46 0.65
CA VAL A 32 9.43 -14.91 0.68
C VAL A 32 7.95 -15.19 0.87
N ASN A 33 7.40 -16.13 0.11
CA ASN A 33 6.03 -16.61 0.26
C ASN A 33 5.95 -17.65 1.37
N HIS A 34 5.64 -17.23 2.59
CA HIS A 34 5.46 -18.15 3.71
C HIS A 34 4.00 -18.56 3.92
N GLY A 35 3.13 -18.28 2.95
CA GLY A 35 1.70 -18.53 3.01
C GLY A 35 1.31 -19.93 2.54
N VAL A 36 0.04 -20.07 2.16
CA VAL A 36 -0.56 -21.37 1.80
C VAL A 36 0.04 -21.99 0.53
N LEU A 37 0.71 -21.18 -0.30
CA LEU A 37 1.34 -21.61 -1.55
C LEU A 37 2.85 -21.85 -1.43
N ARG A 38 3.40 -21.88 -0.21
CA ARG A 38 4.85 -22.03 0.04
C ARG A 38 5.50 -23.32 -0.49
N TYR A 39 4.70 -24.35 -0.79
CA TYR A 39 5.18 -25.63 -1.35
C TYR A 39 4.89 -25.79 -2.85
N SER A 40 4.32 -24.76 -3.48
CA SER A 40 4.07 -24.75 -4.92
C SER A 40 5.00 -23.74 -5.56
N ASP A 41 6.12 -24.21 -6.11
CA ASP A 41 7.20 -23.34 -6.57
C ASP A 41 6.73 -22.25 -7.54
N SER A 42 6.15 -22.68 -8.66
CA SER A 42 5.71 -21.75 -9.71
C SER A 42 4.55 -20.86 -9.26
N VAL A 43 3.55 -21.42 -8.59
CA VAL A 43 2.35 -20.65 -8.19
C VAL A 43 2.68 -19.70 -7.05
N GLY A 44 3.44 -20.15 -6.06
CA GLY A 44 3.93 -19.34 -4.96
C GLY A 44 4.76 -18.16 -5.46
N PHE A 45 5.66 -18.39 -6.42
CA PHE A 45 6.47 -17.33 -7.04
C PHE A 45 5.62 -16.29 -7.79
N VAL A 46 4.62 -16.73 -8.57
CA VAL A 46 3.65 -15.83 -9.23
C VAL A 46 2.96 -14.94 -8.19
N PHE A 47 2.46 -15.53 -7.09
CA PHE A 47 1.77 -14.77 -6.05
C PHE A 47 2.70 -13.78 -5.34
N THR A 48 3.98 -14.11 -5.12
CA THR A 48 4.97 -13.16 -4.60
C THR A 48 5.20 -11.99 -5.57
N CYS A 49 5.21 -12.26 -6.87
CA CYS A 49 5.30 -11.22 -7.91
C CYS A 49 4.04 -10.33 -7.93
N ILE A 50 2.84 -10.91 -7.77
CA ILE A 50 1.57 -10.17 -7.64
C ILE A 50 1.58 -9.32 -6.35
N PHE A 51 2.11 -9.86 -5.25
CA PHE A 51 2.29 -9.12 -4.01
C PHE A 51 3.17 -7.88 -4.25
N GLY A 52 4.35 -8.04 -4.84
CA GLY A 52 5.21 -6.91 -5.21
C GLY A 52 4.51 -5.90 -6.14
N SER A 53 3.87 -6.39 -7.21
CA SER A 53 3.11 -5.59 -8.16
C SER A 53 2.00 -4.75 -7.50
N SER A 54 1.40 -5.27 -6.42
CA SER A 54 0.39 -4.56 -5.65
C SER A 54 0.94 -3.30 -4.95
N PHE A 55 2.22 -3.27 -4.57
CA PHE A 55 2.87 -2.03 -4.09
C PHE A 55 2.97 -0.98 -5.19
N GLY A 56 3.37 -1.40 -6.40
CA GLY A 56 3.40 -0.54 -7.58
C GLY A 56 2.02 0.01 -7.93
N LEU A 57 0.99 -0.82 -7.84
CA LEU A 57 -0.40 -0.39 -8.04
C LEU A 57 -0.84 0.61 -6.95
N CYS A 58 -0.51 0.35 -5.68
CA CYS A 58 -0.87 1.25 -4.57
C CYS A 58 -0.30 2.66 -4.77
N ILE A 59 1.01 2.78 -5.04
CA ILE A 59 1.67 4.08 -5.14
C ILE A 59 1.20 4.86 -6.37
N SER A 60 0.94 4.15 -7.46
CA SER A 60 0.45 4.76 -8.69
C SER A 60 -1.03 5.14 -8.59
N LEU A 61 -1.86 4.42 -7.83
CA LEU A 61 -3.23 4.84 -7.51
C LEU A 61 -3.24 6.09 -6.61
N LEU A 62 -2.34 6.20 -5.64
CA LEU A 62 -2.18 7.42 -4.84
C LEU A 62 -1.77 8.61 -5.73
N SER A 63 -0.80 8.41 -6.61
CA SER A 63 -0.40 9.39 -7.63
C SER A 63 -1.59 9.82 -8.50
N THR A 64 -2.39 8.86 -8.95
CA THR A 64 -3.60 9.10 -9.74
C THR A 64 -4.63 9.95 -8.99
N GLN A 65 -4.80 9.74 -7.68
CA GLN A 65 -5.71 10.57 -6.86
C GLN A 65 -5.25 12.04 -6.82
N PHE A 66 -3.95 12.31 -6.62
CA PHE A 66 -3.45 13.68 -6.64
C PHE A 66 -3.49 14.29 -8.02
N PHE A 67 -3.19 13.51 -9.05
CA PHE A 67 -3.27 13.97 -10.43
C PHE A 67 -4.70 14.39 -10.79
N TYR A 68 -5.69 13.58 -10.42
CA TYR A 68 -7.10 13.94 -10.59
C TYR A 68 -7.46 15.24 -9.87
N ARG A 69 -7.01 15.42 -8.61
CA ARG A 69 -7.24 16.67 -7.87
C ARG A 69 -6.59 17.88 -8.53
N TYR A 70 -5.36 17.71 -9.00
CA TYR A 70 -4.65 18.74 -9.73
C TYR A 70 -5.43 19.15 -10.99
N LEU A 71 -5.97 18.19 -11.75
CA LEU A 71 -6.83 18.51 -12.90
C LEU A 71 -8.10 19.26 -12.46
N ALA A 72 -8.79 18.80 -11.42
CA ALA A 72 -10.03 19.43 -10.95
C ALA A 72 -9.84 20.88 -10.47
N VAL A 73 -8.73 21.17 -9.81
CA VAL A 73 -8.47 22.50 -9.21
C VAL A 73 -7.70 23.42 -10.15
N CYS A 74 -6.63 22.92 -10.77
CA CYS A 74 -5.70 23.73 -11.54
C CYS A 74 -6.04 23.77 -13.03
N ARG A 75 -6.69 22.73 -13.57
CA ARG A 75 -6.92 22.56 -15.01
C ARG A 75 -8.32 22.03 -15.33
N PRO A 76 -9.40 22.72 -14.91
CA PRO A 76 -10.77 22.23 -15.09
C PRO A 76 -11.15 22.01 -16.57
N ASN A 77 -10.62 22.81 -17.49
CA ASN A 77 -10.87 22.65 -18.93
C ASN A 77 -10.41 21.28 -19.47
N ILE A 78 -9.30 20.74 -18.95
CA ILE A 78 -8.81 19.40 -19.33
C ILE A 78 -9.70 18.33 -18.69
N LEU A 79 -10.12 18.54 -17.44
CA LEU A 79 -11.01 17.61 -16.75
C LEU A 79 -12.36 17.46 -17.50
N ASN A 80 -12.92 18.55 -18.02
CA ASN A 80 -14.15 18.52 -18.81
C ASN A 80 -14.03 17.63 -20.05
N HIS A 81 -12.83 17.53 -20.65
CA HIS A 81 -12.59 16.62 -21.78
C HIS A 81 -12.54 15.14 -21.35
N LEU A 82 -12.26 14.88 -20.08
CA LEU A 82 -12.13 13.56 -19.46
C LEU A 82 -13.41 13.10 -18.75
N GLU A 83 -14.56 13.72 -19.02
CA GLU A 83 -15.84 13.34 -18.41
C GLU A 83 -16.38 11.97 -18.89
N GLY A 84 -17.29 11.40 -18.10
CA GLY A 84 -17.92 10.12 -18.38
C GLY A 84 -16.93 8.95 -18.32
N ARG A 85 -16.99 8.03 -19.29
CA ARG A 85 -16.12 6.84 -19.34
C ARG A 85 -14.65 7.18 -19.57
N ARG A 86 -14.33 8.35 -20.14
CA ARG A 86 -12.94 8.78 -20.43
C ARG A 86 -12.12 9.02 -19.17
N ILE A 87 -12.77 9.24 -18.02
CA ILE A 87 -12.08 9.35 -16.74
C ILE A 87 -11.30 8.07 -16.40
N LEU A 88 -11.68 6.92 -16.95
CA LEU A 88 -10.94 5.66 -16.75
C LEU A 88 -9.52 5.72 -17.32
N LEU A 89 -9.26 6.61 -18.29
CA LEU A 89 -7.92 6.78 -18.88
C LEU A 89 -6.88 7.24 -17.86
N ILE A 90 -7.28 7.92 -16.78
CA ILE A 90 -6.34 8.34 -15.72
C ILE A 90 -5.75 7.15 -14.95
N PHE A 91 -6.38 5.97 -15.02
CA PHE A 91 -5.90 4.74 -14.37
C PHE A 91 -4.94 3.93 -15.24
N VAL A 92 -4.83 4.24 -16.54
CA VAL A 92 -3.91 3.53 -17.45
C VAL A 92 -2.47 3.59 -16.97
N PRO A 93 -1.92 4.76 -16.57
CA PRO A 93 -0.58 4.83 -16.00
C PRO A 93 -0.39 3.94 -14.76
N ALA A 94 -1.41 3.86 -13.90
CA ALA A 94 -1.35 3.02 -12.70
C ALA A 94 -1.30 1.52 -13.04
N ALA A 95 -2.09 1.08 -14.01
CA ALA A 95 -2.03 -0.28 -14.52
C ALA A 95 -0.66 -0.58 -15.16
N CYS A 96 -0.11 0.35 -15.95
CA CYS A 96 1.22 0.19 -16.55
C CYS A 96 2.32 0.04 -15.49
N VAL A 97 2.32 0.88 -14.44
CA VAL A 97 3.30 0.77 -13.35
C VAL A 97 3.20 -0.59 -12.65
N SER A 98 1.99 -1.05 -12.37
CA SER A 98 1.74 -2.37 -11.76
C SER A 98 2.27 -3.53 -12.62
N ILE A 99 2.02 -3.48 -13.93
CA ILE A 99 2.50 -4.48 -14.89
C ILE A 99 4.02 -4.47 -14.99
N ILE A 100 4.64 -3.28 -15.12
CA ILE A 100 6.11 -3.16 -15.19
C ILE A 100 6.74 -3.70 -13.89
N TRP A 101 6.15 -3.39 -12.73
CA TRP A 101 6.61 -3.92 -11.45
C TRP A 101 6.57 -5.45 -11.43
N PHE A 102 5.45 -6.05 -11.86
CA PHE A 102 5.33 -7.50 -11.97
C PHE A 102 6.42 -8.09 -12.88
N LEU A 103 6.65 -7.51 -14.05
CA LEU A 103 7.66 -7.98 -15.01
C LEU A 103 9.08 -7.87 -14.45
N MET A 104 9.39 -6.80 -13.70
CA MET A 104 10.68 -6.65 -13.02
C MET A 104 10.88 -7.71 -11.94
N CYS A 105 9.84 -8.04 -11.18
CA CYS A 105 9.89 -9.16 -10.22
C CYS A 105 10.07 -10.50 -10.94
N TRP A 106 9.29 -10.74 -11.99
CA TRP A 106 9.24 -12.00 -12.72
C TRP A 106 10.54 -12.34 -13.46
N PHE A 107 11.08 -11.39 -14.23
CA PHE A 107 12.27 -11.60 -15.04
C PHE A 107 13.56 -11.20 -14.32
N GLY A 108 13.51 -10.10 -13.57
CA GLY A 108 14.69 -9.48 -12.98
C GLY A 108 15.08 -10.06 -11.63
N LEU A 109 14.09 -10.31 -10.76
CA LEU A 109 14.29 -10.72 -9.36
C LEU A 109 13.90 -12.19 -9.11
N SER A 110 14.02 -13.02 -10.15
CA SER A 110 13.68 -14.44 -10.11
C SER A 110 14.60 -15.25 -9.20
N MET A 111 14.13 -16.44 -8.83
CA MET A 111 14.90 -17.40 -8.05
C MET A 111 16.01 -18.00 -8.91
N THR A 112 17.24 -17.97 -8.40
CA THR A 112 18.39 -18.66 -8.98
C THR A 112 19.00 -19.59 -7.94
N ASP A 113 19.71 -20.63 -8.38
CA ASP A 113 20.35 -21.60 -7.48
C ASP A 113 21.30 -20.92 -6.47
N GLU A 114 22.01 -19.87 -6.91
CA GLU A 114 22.89 -19.07 -6.06
C GLU A 114 22.13 -18.35 -4.95
N LYS A 115 20.98 -17.74 -5.27
CA LYS A 115 20.11 -17.07 -4.29
C LYS A 115 19.52 -18.07 -3.30
N ILE A 116 19.10 -19.25 -3.80
CA ILE A 116 18.55 -20.32 -2.98
C ILE A 116 19.60 -20.78 -1.96
N GLU A 117 20.84 -21.02 -2.40
CA GLU A 117 21.93 -21.46 -1.52
C GLU A 117 22.23 -20.45 -0.40
N ILE A 118 22.25 -19.16 -0.73
CA ILE A 118 22.45 -18.08 0.26
C ILE A 118 21.33 -18.06 1.30
N LEU A 119 20.08 -18.31 0.89
CA LEU A 119 18.91 -18.26 1.77
C LEU A 119 18.65 -19.56 2.56
N LYS A 120 19.26 -20.70 2.20
CA LYS A 120 19.08 -21.98 2.92
C LYS A 120 19.32 -21.86 4.42
N LYS A 121 20.46 -21.27 4.81
CA LYS A 121 20.80 -21.09 6.22
C LYS A 121 19.84 -20.10 6.93
N PRO A 122 19.58 -18.90 6.39
CA PRO A 122 18.54 -18.01 6.93
C PRO A 122 17.16 -18.64 7.08
N PHE A 123 16.75 -19.53 6.17
CA PHE A 123 15.47 -20.24 6.30
C PHE A 123 15.46 -21.23 7.46
N LEU A 124 16.52 -22.03 7.59
CA LEU A 124 16.66 -22.96 8.69
C LEU A 124 16.73 -22.23 10.04
N ASP A 125 17.60 -21.22 10.15
CA ASP A 125 17.88 -20.53 11.41
C ASP A 125 16.69 -19.70 11.92
N ASN A 126 15.94 -19.05 11.01
CA ASN A 126 14.86 -18.14 11.43
C ASN A 126 13.47 -18.78 11.39
N PHE A 127 13.24 -19.83 10.58
CA PHE A 127 11.91 -20.42 10.38
C PHE A 127 11.87 -21.94 10.53
N ALA A 128 13.01 -22.59 10.80
CA ALA A 128 13.12 -24.06 10.83
C ALA A 128 12.60 -24.72 9.54
N GLU A 129 12.78 -24.04 8.39
CA GLU A 129 12.37 -24.58 7.09
C GLU A 129 13.59 -25.08 6.30
N GLU A 130 13.58 -26.36 5.96
CA GLU A 130 14.60 -27.00 5.12
C GLU A 130 14.23 -27.00 3.62
N SER A 131 12.96 -26.75 3.31
CA SER A 131 12.45 -26.74 1.94
C SER A 131 12.77 -25.44 1.21
N ILE A 132 12.89 -25.50 -0.12
CA ILE A 132 12.99 -24.31 -0.96
C ILE A 132 11.62 -23.63 -0.94
N ILE A 133 11.56 -22.42 -0.42
CA ILE A 133 10.34 -21.61 -0.41
C ILE A 133 10.38 -20.62 -1.58
N PRO A 134 9.28 -20.37 -2.30
CA PRO A 134 9.23 -19.35 -3.35
C PRO A 134 9.54 -17.96 -2.83
N PHE A 135 10.43 -17.24 -3.50
CA PHE A 135 10.78 -15.86 -3.15
C PHE A 135 11.05 -15.00 -4.38
N VAL A 136 10.94 -13.69 -4.21
CA VAL A 136 11.40 -12.67 -5.14
C VAL A 136 12.49 -11.87 -4.44
N GLY A 137 13.67 -11.74 -5.04
CA GLY A 137 14.78 -11.12 -4.35
C GLY A 137 15.91 -10.69 -5.26
N ALA A 138 16.62 -9.64 -4.83
CA ALA A 138 17.82 -9.16 -5.50
C ALA A 138 19.05 -9.53 -4.70
N LEU A 139 20.02 -10.14 -5.37
CA LEU A 139 21.38 -10.37 -4.91
C LEU A 139 22.27 -9.44 -5.73
N TYR A 140 22.77 -8.34 -5.16
CA TYR A 140 23.40 -7.29 -5.98
C TYR A 140 24.72 -7.68 -6.63
N TRP A 141 25.56 -8.41 -5.90
CA TRP A 141 26.79 -8.99 -6.42
C TRP A 141 27.11 -10.26 -5.66
N THR A 142 27.99 -11.07 -6.24
CA THR A 142 28.65 -12.17 -5.55
C THR A 142 30.15 -12.01 -5.58
N VAL A 143 30.84 -12.70 -4.67
CA VAL A 143 32.29 -12.65 -4.55
C VAL A 143 32.80 -14.02 -4.97
N ASP A 144 33.63 -14.06 -6.02
CA ASP A 144 34.19 -15.32 -6.50
C ASP A 144 35.33 -15.82 -5.60
N SER A 145 35.85 -17.01 -5.89
CA SER A 145 36.94 -17.64 -5.13
C SER A 145 38.22 -16.81 -5.09
N ASN A 146 38.39 -15.86 -6.01
CA ASN A 146 39.55 -14.98 -6.09
C ASN A 146 39.30 -13.63 -5.38
N GLY A 147 38.15 -13.47 -4.72
CA GLY A 147 37.76 -12.24 -4.05
C GLY A 147 37.21 -11.15 -4.99
N VAL A 148 36.97 -11.46 -6.27
CA VAL A 148 36.47 -10.49 -7.25
C VAL A 148 34.95 -10.40 -7.19
N ARG A 149 34.44 -9.16 -7.15
CA ARG A 149 32.99 -8.88 -7.15
C ARG A 149 32.40 -9.04 -8.56
N ARG A 150 31.45 -9.95 -8.71
CA ARG A 150 30.64 -10.11 -9.92
C ARG A 150 29.26 -9.53 -9.69
N TRP A 151 28.93 -8.48 -10.44
CA TRP A 151 27.66 -7.78 -10.31
C TRP A 151 26.54 -8.53 -11.04
N ASN A 152 25.43 -8.73 -10.36
CA ASN A 152 24.22 -9.30 -10.95
C ASN A 152 23.44 -8.17 -11.61
N THR A 153 23.79 -7.89 -12.86
CA THR A 153 23.25 -6.76 -13.62
C THR A 153 21.74 -6.79 -13.75
N SER A 154 21.13 -7.98 -13.89
CA SER A 154 19.68 -8.18 -13.91
C SER A 154 19.01 -7.70 -12.61
N ASP A 155 19.49 -8.20 -11.48
CA ASP A 155 18.98 -7.88 -10.14
C ASP A 155 19.14 -6.39 -9.80
N CYS A 156 20.30 -5.83 -10.13
CA CYS A 156 20.57 -4.40 -9.98
C CYS A 156 19.64 -3.56 -10.84
N LEU A 157 19.50 -3.90 -12.13
CA LEU A 157 18.63 -3.17 -13.06
C LEU A 157 17.18 -3.22 -12.61
N ALA A 158 16.69 -4.38 -12.19
CA ALA A 158 15.34 -4.56 -11.67
C ALA A 158 15.12 -3.72 -10.41
N SER A 159 16.02 -3.79 -9.42
CA SER A 159 15.90 -3.03 -8.18
C SER A 159 15.96 -1.51 -8.40
N VAL A 160 16.85 -1.04 -9.28
CA VAL A 160 16.91 0.37 -9.69
C VAL A 160 15.63 0.78 -10.43
N GLY A 161 15.10 -0.10 -11.29
CA GLY A 161 13.83 0.10 -11.98
C GLY A 161 12.66 0.27 -11.01
N LEU A 162 12.54 -0.61 -10.01
CA LEU A 162 11.52 -0.52 -8.96
C LEU A 162 11.65 0.78 -8.16
N ALA A 163 12.87 1.13 -7.73
CA ALA A 163 13.15 2.38 -7.02
C ALA A 163 12.80 3.62 -7.87
N LEU A 164 13.10 3.60 -9.17
CA LEU A 164 12.77 4.68 -10.10
C LEU A 164 11.25 4.83 -10.27
N LEU A 165 10.50 3.73 -10.40
CA LEU A 165 9.04 3.77 -10.45
C LEU A 165 8.44 4.40 -9.19
N MET A 166 8.96 4.02 -8.01
CA MET A 166 8.54 4.62 -6.74
C MET A 166 8.85 6.11 -6.69
N PHE A 167 10.05 6.51 -7.13
CA PHE A 167 10.47 7.90 -7.19
C PHE A 167 9.56 8.72 -8.11
N LEU A 168 9.31 8.26 -9.35
CA LEU A 168 8.45 8.94 -10.31
C LEU A 168 7.02 9.14 -9.79
N CYS A 169 6.45 8.10 -9.16
CA CYS A 169 5.12 8.21 -8.54
C CYS A 169 5.12 9.21 -7.38
N SER A 170 6.14 9.15 -6.52
CA SER A 170 6.30 10.07 -5.38
C SER A 170 6.49 11.53 -5.84
N SER A 171 7.31 11.77 -6.86
CA SER A 171 7.51 13.10 -7.45
C SER A 171 6.22 13.63 -8.04
N THR A 172 5.44 12.79 -8.73
CA THR A 172 4.13 13.18 -9.29
C THR A 172 3.14 13.58 -8.18
N ILE A 173 3.10 12.80 -7.08
CA ILE A 173 2.31 13.11 -5.88
C ILE A 173 2.70 14.49 -5.33
N VAL A 174 3.99 14.72 -5.07
CA VAL A 174 4.48 15.98 -4.48
C VAL A 174 4.19 17.16 -5.41
N PHE A 175 4.48 17.01 -6.70
CA PHE A 175 4.20 18.03 -7.71
C PHE A 175 2.71 18.40 -7.74
N CYS A 176 1.83 17.40 -7.86
CA CYS A 176 0.39 17.62 -7.92
C CYS A 176 -0.14 18.24 -6.61
N ALA A 177 0.35 17.77 -5.45
CA ALA A 177 -0.04 18.27 -4.14
C ALA A 177 0.33 19.74 -3.96
N VAL A 178 1.58 20.11 -4.25
CA VAL A 178 2.09 21.49 -4.10
C VAL A 178 1.33 22.45 -5.02
N ASN A 179 1.15 22.09 -6.29
CA ASN A 179 0.43 22.95 -7.24
C ASN A 179 -1.05 23.12 -6.86
N THR A 180 -1.71 22.04 -6.44
CA THR A 180 -3.10 22.09 -5.96
C THR A 180 -3.22 23.01 -4.74
N TYR A 181 -2.30 22.88 -3.78
CA TYR A 181 -2.27 23.72 -2.58
C TYR A 181 -2.09 25.20 -2.92
N LYS A 182 -1.10 25.53 -3.79
CA LYS A 182 -0.86 26.91 -4.24
C LYS A 182 -2.09 27.50 -4.92
N LYS A 183 -2.70 26.77 -5.85
CA LYS A 183 -3.88 27.26 -6.58
C LYS A 183 -5.08 27.50 -5.68
N MET A 184 -5.31 26.62 -4.70
CA MET A 184 -6.38 26.79 -3.72
C MET A 184 -6.17 28.01 -2.83
N HIS A 185 -4.92 28.32 -2.48
CA HIS A 185 -4.58 29.50 -1.68
C HIS A 185 -4.77 30.79 -2.50
N GLU A 186 -4.27 30.84 -3.74
CA GLU A 186 -4.40 32.00 -4.63
C GLU A 186 -5.85 32.31 -5.01
N THR A 187 -6.64 31.27 -5.30
CA THR A 187 -8.03 31.41 -5.76
C THR A 187 -9.02 31.44 -4.58
N GLY A 188 -8.52 31.46 -3.35
CA GLY A 188 -9.30 31.33 -2.12
C GLY A 188 -10.33 32.44 -1.89
N ASN A 189 -10.20 33.59 -2.56
CA ASN A 189 -11.13 34.72 -2.46
C ASN A 189 -12.20 34.74 -3.58
N SER A 190 -12.01 33.98 -4.67
CA SER A 190 -12.95 33.93 -5.79
C SER A 190 -13.79 32.64 -5.82
N MET A 191 -13.43 31.63 -5.04
CA MET A 191 -14.25 30.43 -4.85
C MET A 191 -15.31 30.63 -3.77
N SER A 192 -16.46 29.98 -3.91
CA SER A 192 -17.46 29.94 -2.82
C SER A 192 -16.87 29.27 -1.57
N GLU A 193 -17.23 29.77 -0.39
CA GLU A 193 -16.79 29.22 0.91
C GLU A 193 -17.09 27.71 1.03
N ARG A 194 -18.22 27.26 0.49
CA ARG A 194 -18.60 25.84 0.48
C ARG A 194 -17.66 24.99 -0.37
N THR A 195 -17.30 25.45 -1.57
CA THR A 195 -16.38 24.74 -2.48
C THR A 195 -14.95 24.74 -1.94
N LYS A 196 -14.52 25.85 -1.34
CA LYS A 196 -13.21 26.01 -0.70
C LYS A 196 -13.04 25.04 0.46
N GLU A 197 -14.01 24.98 1.37
CA GLU A 197 -13.99 24.09 2.52
C GLU A 197 -14.02 22.60 2.11
N LEU A 198 -14.79 22.25 1.06
CA LEU A 198 -14.82 20.88 0.53
C LEU A 198 -13.46 20.46 -0.04
N ASN A 199 -12.85 21.29 -0.90
CA ASN A 199 -11.54 21.00 -1.46
C ASN A 199 -10.46 20.91 -0.38
N LYS A 200 -10.51 21.79 0.63
CA LYS A 200 -9.57 21.77 1.77
C LYS A 200 -9.65 20.48 2.57
N GLN A 201 -10.86 20.06 2.94
CA GLN A 201 -11.05 18.79 3.65
C GLN A 201 -10.54 17.60 2.85
N LEU A 202 -10.88 17.56 1.56
CA LEU A 202 -10.48 16.47 0.68
C LEU A 202 -8.96 16.44 0.45
N PHE A 203 -8.30 17.60 0.34
CA PHE A 203 -6.85 17.72 0.21
C PHE A 203 -6.15 17.25 1.49
N ILE A 204 -6.56 17.73 2.67
CA ILE A 204 -6.01 17.30 3.96
C ILE A 204 -6.15 15.79 4.13
N THR A 205 -7.33 15.24 3.82
CA THR A 205 -7.58 13.80 3.88
C THR A 205 -6.65 13.03 2.93
N LEU A 206 -6.48 13.51 1.69
CA LEU A 206 -5.59 12.85 0.72
C LEU A 206 -4.12 12.92 1.16
N SER A 207 -3.68 14.05 1.71
CA SER A 207 -2.33 14.20 2.25
C SER A 207 -2.08 13.24 3.42
N LEU A 208 -3.02 13.10 4.35
CA LEU A 208 -2.93 12.12 5.45
C LEU A 208 -2.92 10.67 4.93
N GLN A 209 -3.81 10.36 3.98
CA GLN A 209 -3.87 9.05 3.31
C GLN A 209 -2.60 8.71 2.52
N THR A 210 -1.76 9.69 2.21
CA THR A 210 -0.53 9.50 1.43
C THR A 210 0.69 9.45 2.32
N LEU A 211 0.70 10.26 3.38
CA LEU A 211 1.73 10.20 4.40
C LEU A 211 1.81 8.82 5.04
N LEU A 212 0.66 8.17 5.26
CA LEU A 212 0.60 6.86 5.89
C LEU A 212 1.25 5.71 5.07
N PRO A 213 0.87 5.44 3.81
CA PRO A 213 1.56 4.43 3.00
C PRO A 213 3.02 4.83 2.71
N PHE A 214 3.34 6.13 2.67
CA PHE A 214 4.73 6.56 2.58
C PHE A 214 5.56 6.17 3.80
N THR A 215 5.07 6.40 5.02
CA THR A 215 5.80 6.07 6.25
C THR A 215 5.77 4.57 6.56
N LEU A 216 4.64 3.91 6.32
CA LEU A 216 4.44 2.51 6.69
C LEU A 216 4.88 1.53 5.60
N MET A 217 4.81 1.86 4.31
CA MET A 217 5.17 0.92 3.24
C MET A 217 6.38 1.39 2.44
N TYR A 218 6.33 2.58 1.82
CA TYR A 218 7.32 2.96 0.81
C TYR A 218 8.69 3.34 1.38
N CYS A 219 8.73 4.06 2.51
CA CYS A 219 10.00 4.40 3.15
C CYS A 219 10.73 3.14 3.65
N PRO A 220 10.09 2.22 4.40
CA PRO A 220 10.73 0.95 4.78
C PRO A 220 11.19 0.13 3.56
N VAL A 221 10.34 -0.05 2.54
CA VAL A 221 10.68 -0.81 1.32
C VAL A 221 11.81 -0.14 0.52
N GLY A 222 11.79 1.19 0.38
CA GLY A 222 12.88 1.92 -0.28
C GLY A 222 14.22 1.74 0.44
N CYS A 223 14.20 1.78 1.78
CA CYS A 223 15.37 1.45 2.59
C CYS A 223 15.81 -0.01 2.42
N LEU A 224 14.88 -0.96 2.28
CA LEU A 224 15.19 -2.37 2.00
C LEU A 224 15.89 -2.58 0.65
N PHE A 225 15.59 -1.76 -0.35
CA PHE A 225 16.34 -1.81 -1.61
C PHE A 225 17.73 -1.20 -1.44
N LEU A 226 17.87 -0.09 -0.71
CA LEU A 226 19.14 0.64 -0.60
C LEU A 226 20.15 0.02 0.37
N LEU A 227 19.72 -0.44 1.55
CA LEU A 227 20.64 -0.86 2.61
C LEU A 227 21.49 -2.10 2.29
N PRO A 228 20.97 -3.15 1.61
CA PRO A 228 21.80 -4.29 1.21
C PRO A 228 22.90 -3.90 0.22
N PHE A 229 22.73 -2.79 -0.52
CA PHE A 229 23.78 -2.26 -1.40
C PHE A 229 25.00 -1.76 -0.61
N PHE A 230 24.84 -1.43 0.67
CA PHE A 230 25.91 -1.06 1.58
C PHE A 230 26.29 -2.21 2.53
N GLU A 231 25.79 -3.43 2.29
CA GLU A 231 25.94 -4.59 3.16
C GLU A 231 25.39 -4.36 4.59
N VAL A 232 24.47 -3.39 4.75
CA VAL A 232 23.89 -3.05 6.05
C VAL A 232 22.65 -3.91 6.31
N ASN A 233 22.81 -4.90 7.18
CA ASN A 233 21.73 -5.80 7.60
C ASN A 233 20.95 -5.24 8.80
N ILE A 234 19.82 -4.58 8.54
CA ILE A 234 18.91 -4.12 9.61
C ILE A 234 17.72 -5.08 9.70
N ARG A 235 17.89 -6.18 10.45
CA ARG A 235 16.80 -7.17 10.70
C ARG A 235 15.51 -6.52 11.22
N PHE A 236 15.64 -5.51 12.07
CA PHE A 236 14.49 -4.75 12.58
C PHE A 236 13.69 -4.09 11.44
N LEU A 237 14.37 -3.55 10.43
CA LEU A 237 13.70 -2.88 9.31
C LEU A 237 12.92 -3.86 8.44
N ALA A 238 13.47 -5.06 8.20
CA ALA A 238 12.79 -6.12 7.47
C ALA A 238 11.49 -6.54 8.18
N ASN A 239 11.58 -6.80 9.49
CA ASN A 239 10.42 -7.15 10.30
C ASN A 239 9.40 -6.01 10.39
N PHE A 240 9.86 -4.78 10.55
CA PHE A 240 9.01 -3.60 10.57
C PHE A 240 8.27 -3.43 9.24
N ALA A 241 8.97 -3.54 8.11
CA ALA A 241 8.38 -3.45 6.77
C ALA A 241 7.32 -4.54 6.54
N ALA A 242 7.60 -5.79 6.90
CA ALA A 242 6.62 -6.87 6.78
C ALA A 242 5.38 -6.57 7.65
N ALA A 243 5.56 -6.24 8.93
CA ALA A 243 4.46 -5.96 9.85
C ALA A 243 3.63 -4.73 9.43
N SER A 244 4.29 -3.66 8.99
CA SER A 244 3.61 -2.43 8.57
C SER A 244 2.81 -2.63 7.28
N THR A 245 3.29 -3.48 6.36
CA THR A 245 2.55 -3.84 5.13
C THR A 245 1.31 -4.68 5.40
N ALA A 246 1.33 -5.54 6.42
CA ALA A 246 0.17 -6.30 6.86
C ALA A 246 -0.88 -5.43 7.58
N ILE A 247 -0.44 -4.44 8.38
CA ILE A 247 -1.34 -3.56 9.14
C ILE A 247 -1.94 -2.46 8.26
N TYR A 248 -1.22 -2.01 7.23
CA TYR A 248 -1.59 -0.89 6.39
C TYR A 248 -3.05 -0.91 5.89
N PRO A 249 -3.58 -2.00 5.31
CA PRO A 249 -4.94 -2.04 4.77
C PRO A 249 -6.03 -1.83 5.82
N ALA A 250 -5.75 -2.13 7.09
CA ALA A 250 -6.69 -1.90 8.19
C ALA A 250 -6.69 -0.42 8.64
N VAL A 251 -5.53 0.24 8.61
CA VAL A 251 -5.38 1.62 9.11
C VAL A 251 -5.92 2.65 8.10
N GLU A 252 -5.76 2.39 6.80
CA GLU A 252 -6.20 3.29 5.74
C GLU A 252 -7.71 3.66 5.78
N PRO A 253 -8.66 2.70 5.86
CA PRO A 253 -10.08 3.03 5.98
C PRO A 253 -10.45 3.67 7.33
N LEU A 254 -9.71 3.38 8.41
CA LEU A 254 -9.91 4.05 9.71
C LEU A 254 -9.64 5.54 9.59
N ILE A 255 -8.55 5.96 8.93
CA ILE A 255 -8.27 7.38 8.68
C ILE A 255 -9.40 8.03 7.88
N ALA A 256 -9.85 7.39 6.80
CA ALA A 256 -10.96 7.93 6.00
C ALA A 256 -12.23 8.11 6.86
N MET A 257 -12.56 7.14 7.71
CA MET A 257 -13.73 7.19 8.61
C MET A 257 -13.63 8.32 9.65
N PHE A 258 -12.46 8.58 10.23
CA PHE A 258 -12.28 9.60 11.26
C PHE A 258 -12.10 11.02 10.70
N CYS A 259 -11.43 11.17 9.54
CA CYS A 259 -11.12 12.47 8.94
C CYS A 259 -12.28 13.06 8.12
N ILE A 260 -13.08 12.24 7.44
CA ILE A 260 -14.15 12.74 6.57
C ILE A 260 -15.41 13.02 7.39
N LYS A 261 -15.83 14.29 7.43
CA LYS A 261 -16.99 14.76 8.23
C LYS A 261 -18.26 13.95 7.94
N THR A 262 -18.49 13.53 6.70
CA THR A 262 -19.67 12.74 6.30
C THR A 262 -19.66 11.35 6.94
N PHE A 263 -18.53 10.63 6.88
CA PHE A 263 -18.40 9.31 7.52
C PHE A 263 -18.51 9.42 9.04
N ARG A 264 -17.84 10.40 9.64
CA ARG A 264 -17.94 10.64 11.08
C ARG A 264 -19.37 10.94 11.53
N ARG A 265 -20.11 11.75 10.76
CA ARG A 265 -21.54 12.03 11.05
C ARG A 265 -22.39 10.77 10.91
N ALA A 266 -22.17 9.95 9.89
CA ALA A 266 -22.87 8.68 9.73
C ALA A 266 -22.64 7.75 10.94
N LEU A 267 -21.40 7.63 11.41
CA LEU A 267 -21.05 6.85 12.60
C LEU A 267 -21.71 7.38 13.88
N ILE A 268 -21.73 8.71 14.07
CA ILE A 268 -22.36 9.34 15.24
C ILE A 268 -23.89 9.20 15.17
N CYS A 269 -24.51 9.39 14.01
CA CYS A 269 -25.95 9.21 13.82
C CYS A 269 -26.38 7.77 14.06
N HIS A 270 -25.61 6.79 13.57
CA HIS A 270 -25.86 5.38 13.84
C HIS A 270 -25.72 5.07 15.34
N ARG A 271 -24.70 5.62 16.02
CA ARG A 271 -24.57 5.51 17.48
C ARG A 271 -25.73 6.16 18.25
N LYS A 272 -26.28 7.29 17.77
CA LYS A 272 -27.45 7.92 18.37
C LYS A 272 -28.70 7.07 18.17
N MET A 273 -28.94 6.53 16.96
CA MET A 273 -30.05 5.60 16.70
C MET A 273 -29.95 4.33 17.56
N PHE A 274 -28.76 3.75 17.70
CA PHE A 274 -28.55 2.58 18.56
C PHE A 274 -28.79 2.89 20.05
N LYS A 275 -28.33 4.05 20.53
CA LYS A 275 -28.62 4.50 21.90
C LYS A 275 -30.12 4.73 22.11
N THR A 276 -30.80 5.40 21.18
CA THR A 276 -32.26 5.62 21.25
C THR A 276 -33.03 4.30 21.24
N THR A 277 -32.62 3.33 20.42
CA THR A 277 -33.25 1.99 20.37
C THR A 277 -33.05 1.23 21.69
N ASN A 278 -31.86 1.27 22.28
CA ASN A 278 -31.59 0.65 23.57
C ASN A 278 -32.34 1.33 24.73
N THR A 279 -32.50 2.66 24.69
CA THR A 279 -33.29 3.41 25.67
C THR A 279 -34.79 3.11 25.54
N ILE A 280 -35.32 2.99 24.32
CA ILE A 280 -36.73 2.63 24.12
C ILE A 280 -36.98 1.18 24.59
N ALA A 281 -36.08 0.25 24.27
CA ALA A 281 -36.17 -1.14 24.71
C ALA A 281 -36.09 -1.29 26.25
N SER A 282 -35.21 -0.54 26.92
CA SER A 282 -35.12 -0.55 28.39
C SER A 282 -36.33 0.12 29.05
N THR A 283 -36.88 1.16 28.44
CA THR A 283 -38.09 1.84 28.95
C THR A 283 -39.32 0.95 28.79
N ALA A 284 -39.46 0.26 27.66
CA ALA A 284 -40.54 -0.72 27.41
C ALA A 284 -40.48 -1.91 28.40
N ASN A 285 -39.29 -2.43 28.68
CA ASN A 285 -39.11 -3.50 29.67
C ASN A 285 -39.39 -3.04 31.12
N SER A 286 -39.09 -1.79 31.48
CA SER A 286 -39.41 -1.27 32.82
C SER A 286 -40.92 -1.01 33.03
N GLN A 287 -41.63 -0.62 31.97
CA GLN A 287 -43.09 -0.48 32.00
C GLN A 287 -43.79 -1.85 32.04
N SER A 288 -43.32 -2.84 31.28
CA SER A 288 -43.85 -4.21 31.35
C SER A 288 -43.61 -4.89 32.71
N GLY A 289 -42.51 -4.58 33.39
CA GLY A 289 -42.22 -5.09 34.74
C GLY A 289 -43.12 -4.49 35.83
N LYS A 290 -43.43 -3.18 35.73
CA LYS A 290 -44.33 -2.50 36.68
C LYS A 290 -45.79 -2.95 36.55
N VAL A 291 -46.28 -3.20 35.34
CA VAL A 291 -47.65 -3.70 35.12
C VAL A 291 -47.84 -5.11 35.71
N ARG A 292 -46.78 -5.93 35.72
CA ARG A 292 -46.81 -7.29 36.26
C ARG A 292 -46.74 -7.36 37.79
N SER A 293 -46.19 -6.32 38.45
CA SER A 293 -46.07 -6.24 39.91
C SER A 293 -47.32 -5.67 40.60
N ASN A 294 -48.19 -4.98 39.87
CA ASN A 294 -49.47 -4.44 40.40
C ASN A 294 -50.66 -5.39 40.19
N ALA A 295 -50.41 -6.60 39.68
CA ALA A 295 -51.43 -7.61 39.35
C ALA A 295 -51.35 -8.86 40.25
N VAL A 296 -50.67 -8.77 41.40
CA VAL A 296 -50.57 -9.82 42.43
C VAL A 296 -51.09 -9.28 43.75
#